data_AF-A0A9Q0LV94-F1
#
_entry.id   AF-A0A9Q0LV94-F1
#
_cell.length_a   1.000
_cell.length_b   1.000
_cell.length_c   1.000
_cell.angle_alpha   90.00
_cell.angle_beta   90.00
_cell.angle_gamma   90.00
#
_symmetry.space_group_name_H-M   'P 1'
#
loop_
_entity.id
_entity.type
_entity.pdbx_description
1 polymer ?
#
loop_
_entity_poly.entity_id
_entity_poly.type
_entity_poly.pdbx_seq_one_letter_code
_entity_poly.pdbx_strand_id
1 'polypeptide(L)'
;MRSELYRGMFLSVTEDKSNKNFSFSIFGEQFSTRFSIPQFEDLKNRSENAKQLFEDLKGNEINELKKLNHSLLFLFYELVDLLLKNPDLFSSKIQAIENVLVNFHYIIDTIRLHQAREMIIDISKDQIERRKKAIQSIEDSLISSQKSIKDVIEKIKNKK
;
A
#
# COMPACT_ATOMS: atom_id res chain seq x y z
N MET A 1 -0.01 -28.44 -33.90
CA MET A 1 -1.03 -27.83 -34.79
C MET A 1 -2.42 -28.21 -34.31
N ARG A 2 -3.02 -27.36 -33.47
CA ARG A 2 -4.49 -27.22 -33.29
C ARG A 2 -4.71 -26.00 -32.40
N SER A 3 -4.63 -24.83 -33.01
CA SER A 3 -4.82 -23.53 -32.36
C SER A 3 -5.70 -22.68 -33.27
N GLU A 4 -6.94 -23.10 -33.42
CA GLU A 4 -8.01 -22.23 -33.90
C GLU A 4 -9.29 -22.63 -33.17
N LEU A 5 -9.67 -21.83 -32.17
CA LEU A 5 -11.05 -21.53 -31.80
C LEU A 5 -11.03 -20.56 -30.61
N TYR A 6 -11.92 -19.57 -30.66
CA TYR A 6 -12.09 -18.40 -29.77
C TYR A 6 -11.28 -17.14 -30.13
N ARG A 7 -11.48 -16.70 -31.38
CA ARG A 7 -11.30 -15.31 -31.82
C ARG A 7 -12.55 -14.49 -31.44
N GLY A 8 -12.74 -14.25 -30.14
CA GLY A 8 -13.85 -13.45 -29.61
C GLY A 8 -13.77 -13.40 -28.10
N MET A 9 -13.34 -12.26 -27.55
CA MET A 9 -12.96 -12.05 -26.14
C MET A 9 -11.62 -12.75 -25.80
N PHE A 10 -10.52 -12.13 -26.28
CA PHE A 10 -9.16 -12.65 -26.21
C PHE A 10 -8.62 -12.70 -24.77
N LEU A 11 -8.89 -13.79 -24.07
CA LEU A 11 -8.08 -14.30 -22.95
C LEU A 11 -7.14 -15.36 -23.53
N SER A 12 -5.87 -15.02 -23.75
CA SER A 12 -4.84 -16.03 -24.04
C SER A 12 -4.02 -16.27 -22.78
N VAL A 13 -4.14 -17.47 -22.21
CA VAL A 13 -3.29 -17.91 -21.10
C VAL A 13 -2.07 -18.61 -21.68
N THR A 14 -0.89 -18.05 -21.43
CA THR A 14 0.38 -18.70 -21.77
C THR A 14 0.96 -19.33 -20.51
N GLU A 15 1.10 -20.66 -20.53
CA GLU A 15 1.64 -21.43 -19.42
C GLU A 15 3.14 -21.69 -19.67
N ASP A 16 4.01 -21.07 -18.86
CA ASP A 16 5.44 -21.35 -18.88
C ASP A 16 5.71 -22.58 -18.01
N LYS A 17 6.01 -23.73 -18.63
CA LYS A 17 6.16 -25.02 -17.92
C LYS A 17 7.42 -25.13 -17.05
N SER A 18 8.27 -24.12 -17.03
CA SER A 18 9.51 -24.10 -16.25
C SER A 18 9.39 -23.40 -14.90
N ASN A 19 8.39 -22.53 -14.74
CA ASN A 19 8.19 -21.72 -13.55
C ASN A 19 6.68 -21.58 -13.34
N LYS A 20 6.15 -21.82 -12.12
CA LYS A 20 4.70 -21.78 -11.81
C LYS A 20 4.09 -20.36 -11.89
N ASN A 21 4.35 -19.64 -12.99
CA ASN A 21 3.88 -18.30 -13.25
C ASN A 21 2.82 -18.38 -14.35
N PHE A 22 1.60 -17.99 -14.02
CA PHE A 22 0.54 -17.85 -15.01
C PHE A 22 0.51 -16.38 -15.46
N SER A 23 0.72 -16.15 -16.76
CA SER A 23 0.44 -14.86 -17.39
C SER A 23 -0.80 -14.98 -18.27
N PHE A 24 -1.69 -14.00 -18.16
CA PHE A 24 -2.89 -13.93 -18.98
C PHE A 24 -2.91 -12.60 -19.75
N SER A 25 -3.15 -12.68 -21.07
CA SER A 25 -3.36 -11.48 -21.88
C SER A 25 -4.84 -11.12 -21.87
N ILE A 26 -5.16 -9.89 -21.46
CA ILE A 26 -6.49 -9.29 -21.57
C ILE A 26 -6.34 -8.01 -22.36
N PHE A 27 -7.09 -7.86 -23.46
CA PHE A 27 -7.06 -6.66 -24.31
C PHE A 27 -5.66 -6.22 -24.80
N GLY A 28 -4.75 -7.18 -24.99
CA GLY A 28 -3.38 -6.90 -25.46
C GLY A 28 -2.40 -6.54 -24.34
N GLU A 29 -2.85 -6.45 -23.08
CA GLU A 29 -2.00 -6.27 -21.91
C GLU A 29 -1.75 -7.61 -21.22
N GLN A 30 -0.49 -7.92 -20.89
CA GLN A 30 -0.13 -9.13 -20.16
C GLN A 30 -0.19 -8.88 -18.65
N PHE A 31 -0.95 -9.70 -17.94
CA PHE A 31 -1.08 -9.67 -16.50
C PHE A 31 -0.45 -10.92 -15.88
N SER A 32 0.33 -10.76 -14.82
CA SER A 32 0.93 -11.86 -14.06
C SER A 32 0.05 -12.21 -12.84
N THR A 33 -0.10 -13.49 -12.53
CA THR A 33 -0.84 -13.94 -11.32
C THR A 33 -0.07 -13.72 -10.02
N ARG A 34 1.21 -13.33 -10.07
CA ARG A 34 1.95 -12.96 -8.87
C ARG A 34 1.62 -11.51 -8.54
N PHE A 35 1.20 -11.24 -7.30
CA PHE A 35 1.19 -9.90 -6.75
C PHE A 35 2.65 -9.44 -6.58
N SER A 36 3.22 -8.89 -7.64
CA SER A 36 4.44 -8.10 -7.59
C SER A 36 4.04 -6.64 -7.47
N ILE A 37 4.57 -5.96 -6.46
CA ILE A 37 4.56 -4.49 -6.45
C ILE A 37 5.23 -4.07 -7.76
N PRO A 38 4.59 -3.23 -8.60
CA PRO A 38 5.19 -2.76 -9.84
C PRO A 38 6.59 -2.23 -9.51
N GLN A 39 7.63 -2.84 -10.07
CA GLN A 39 8.97 -2.39 -9.77
C GLN A 39 9.23 -1.07 -10.49
N PHE A 40 10.20 -0.30 -10.02
CA PHE A 40 10.68 0.90 -10.71
C PHE A 40 10.92 0.65 -12.19
N GLU A 41 11.37 -0.55 -12.55
CA GLU A 41 11.57 -0.99 -13.94
C GLU A 41 10.27 -1.06 -14.74
N ASP A 42 9.16 -1.55 -14.17
CA ASP A 42 7.85 -1.58 -14.84
C ASP A 42 7.29 -0.16 -15.09
N LEU A 43 7.56 0.75 -14.15
CA LEU A 43 7.15 2.16 -14.24
C LEU A 43 8.06 2.97 -15.17
N LYS A 44 9.36 2.66 -15.20
CA LYS A 44 10.34 3.24 -16.12
C LYS A 44 10.09 2.79 -17.54
N ASN A 45 9.69 1.54 -17.77
CA ASN A 45 9.32 1.04 -19.09
C ASN A 45 8.04 1.69 -19.64
N ARG A 46 7.23 2.37 -18.81
CA ARG A 46 6.06 3.16 -19.23
C ARG A 46 6.38 4.61 -19.58
N SER A 47 7.55 5.12 -19.22
CA SER A 47 8.01 6.46 -19.57
C SER A 47 9.41 6.35 -20.18
N GLU A 48 9.49 6.47 -21.50
CA GLU A 48 10.73 6.31 -22.31
C GLU A 48 11.93 7.14 -21.80
N ASN A 49 11.69 8.13 -20.92
CA ASN A 49 12.68 9.06 -20.39
C ASN A 49 12.73 9.16 -18.85
N ALA A 50 12.17 8.21 -18.11
CA ALA A 50 12.18 8.28 -16.64
C ALA A 50 13.61 8.13 -16.08
N LYS A 51 14.13 9.24 -15.53
CA LYS A 51 15.43 9.32 -14.86
C LYS A 51 15.21 9.24 -13.36
N GLN A 52 16.05 8.46 -12.68
CA GLN A 52 16.08 8.43 -11.22
C GLN A 52 16.54 9.80 -10.71
N LEU A 53 15.69 10.47 -9.92
CA LEU A 53 15.93 11.84 -9.44
C LEU A 53 16.47 11.89 -7.98
N PHE A 54 16.81 10.74 -7.40
CA PHE A 54 17.29 10.63 -6.01
C PHE A 54 18.59 9.80 -5.97
N GLU A 55 19.57 10.29 -5.19
CA GLU A 55 20.93 9.71 -5.12
C GLU A 55 21.10 8.62 -4.06
N ASP A 56 20.26 8.56 -3.02
CA ASP A 56 20.21 7.42 -2.10
C ASP A 56 18.97 7.49 -1.18
N LEU A 57 18.21 6.39 -1.08
CA LEU A 57 16.98 6.37 -0.28
C LEU A 57 17.19 6.00 1.19
N LYS A 58 18.35 5.46 1.58
CA LYS A 58 18.56 4.87 2.92
C LYS A 58 18.29 5.86 4.06
N GLY A 59 17.08 5.82 4.64
CA GLY A 59 16.66 6.64 5.77
C GLY A 59 16.37 8.11 5.45
N ASN A 60 16.46 8.52 4.18
CA ASN A 60 16.20 9.88 3.72
C ASN A 60 14.98 9.95 2.78
N GLU A 61 14.16 8.90 2.72
CA GLU A 61 13.03 8.77 1.81
C GLU A 61 12.07 9.97 1.92
N ILE A 62 11.81 10.43 3.16
CA ILE A 62 10.93 11.58 3.44
C ILE A 62 11.55 12.89 2.95
N ASN A 63 12.87 13.05 3.05
CA ASN A 63 13.56 14.26 2.62
C ASN A 63 13.61 14.34 1.08
N GLU A 64 13.87 13.21 0.43
CA GLU A 64 13.82 13.11 -1.03
C GLU A 64 12.40 13.34 -1.56
N LEU A 65 11.38 12.82 -0.88
CA LEU A 65 9.98 13.10 -1.22
C LEU A 65 9.65 14.60 -1.15
N LYS A 66 10.16 15.30 -0.13
CA LYS A 66 9.99 16.76 -0.01
C LYS A 66 10.70 17.52 -1.14
N LYS A 67 11.92 17.12 -1.50
CA LYS A 67 12.65 17.71 -2.64
C LYS A 67 11.90 17.51 -3.94
N LEU A 68 11.40 16.30 -4.19
CA LEU A 68 10.56 16.02 -5.36
C LEU A 68 9.27 16.83 -5.36
N ASN A 69 8.66 17.07 -4.19
CA ASN A 69 7.47 17.91 -4.09
C ASN A 69 7.76 19.36 -4.48
N HIS A 70 8.87 19.92 -4.00
CA HIS A 70 9.30 21.25 -4.44
C HIS A 70 9.59 21.31 -5.94
N SER A 71 10.22 20.27 -6.50
CA SER A 71 10.46 20.14 -7.94
C SER A 71 9.14 20.07 -8.72
N LEU A 72 8.15 19.29 -8.24
CA LEU A 72 6.83 19.18 -8.85
C LEU A 72 6.08 20.52 -8.86
N LEU A 73 6.10 21.25 -7.75
CA LEU A 73 5.48 22.57 -7.65
C LEU A 73 6.13 23.57 -8.62
N PHE A 74 7.46 23.51 -8.75
CA PHE A 74 8.19 24.35 -9.70
C PHE A 74 7.82 24.02 -11.15
N LEU A 75 7.76 22.74 -11.51
CA LEU A 75 7.33 22.29 -12.84
C LEU A 75 5.88 22.69 -13.14
N PHE A 76 5.00 22.64 -12.15
CA PHE A 76 3.61 23.09 -12.29
C PHE A 76 3.55 24.60 -12.52
N TYR A 77 4.34 25.39 -11.79
CA TYR A 77 4.44 26.83 -12.01
C TYR A 77 4.94 27.16 -13.42
N GLU A 78 6.01 26.49 -13.87
CA GLU A 78 6.54 26.66 -15.22
C GLU A 78 5.53 26.26 -16.29
N LEU A 79 4.72 25.22 -16.04
CA LEU A 79 3.65 24.82 -16.95
C LEU A 79 2.59 25.92 -17.07
N VAL A 80 2.15 26.52 -15.96
CA VAL A 80 1.17 27.62 -15.99
C VAL A 80 1.74 28.83 -16.72
N ASP A 81 2.99 29.22 -16.44
CA ASP A 81 3.65 30.34 -17.13
C ASP A 81 3.81 30.08 -18.63
N LEU A 82 4.14 28.84 -19.01
CA LEU A 82 4.26 28.43 -20.40
C LEU A 82 2.91 28.43 -21.11
N LEU A 83 1.82 27.97 -20.47
CA LEU A 83 0.47 28.01 -21.05
C LEU A 83 -0.01 29.45 -21.29
N LEU A 84 0.42 30.41 -20.47
CA LEU A 84 0.11 31.83 -20.66
C LEU A 84 0.90 32.46 -21.82
N LYS A 85 2.13 32.02 -22.07
CA LYS A 85 3.03 32.61 -23.07
C LYS A 85 2.98 31.91 -24.43
N ASN A 86 3.10 30.58 -24.45
CA ASN A 86 3.21 29.76 -25.66
C ASN A 86 2.61 28.36 -25.40
N PRO A 87 1.31 28.15 -25.70
CA PRO A 87 0.63 26.92 -25.34
C PRO A 87 1.16 25.68 -26.06
N ASP A 88 1.83 25.82 -27.22
CA ASP A 88 2.26 24.68 -28.06
C ASP A 88 3.38 23.82 -27.45
N LEU A 89 4.14 24.36 -26.50
CA LEU A 89 5.31 23.68 -25.90
C LEU A 89 4.98 22.91 -24.60
N PHE A 90 3.69 22.77 -24.25
CA PHE A 90 3.26 22.13 -23.00
C PHE A 90 3.72 20.68 -22.85
N SER A 91 3.83 19.94 -23.98
CA SER A 91 4.16 18.51 -23.99
C SER A 91 5.47 18.20 -23.27
N SER A 92 6.48 19.07 -23.37
CA SER A 92 7.78 18.84 -22.72
C SER A 92 7.69 18.96 -21.19
N LYS A 93 6.88 19.89 -20.69
CA LYS A 93 6.67 20.07 -19.24
C LYS A 93 5.79 18.96 -18.65
N ILE A 94 4.82 18.47 -19.40
CA ILE A 94 4.01 17.31 -18.99
C ILE A 94 4.88 16.06 -18.82
N GLN A 95 5.77 15.77 -19.76
CA GLN A 95 6.72 14.64 -19.64
C GLN A 95 7.63 14.77 -18.41
N ALA A 96 8.06 15.98 -18.08
CA ALA A 96 8.85 16.23 -16.87
C ALA A 96 8.04 15.95 -15.59
N ILE A 97 6.77 16.34 -15.55
CA ILE A 97 5.85 16.05 -14.44
C ILE A 97 5.62 14.54 -14.32
N GLU A 98 5.36 13.84 -15.42
CA GLU A 98 5.21 12.38 -15.43
C GLU A 98 6.42 11.67 -14.84
N ASN A 99 7.64 12.10 -15.22
CA ASN A 99 8.87 11.57 -14.66
C ASN A 99 8.98 11.81 -13.14
N VAL A 100 8.61 12.99 -12.66
CA VAL A 100 8.58 13.27 -11.21
C VAL A 100 7.57 12.38 -10.50
N LEU A 101 6.38 12.17 -11.08
CA LEU A 101 5.35 11.29 -10.51
C LEU A 101 5.78 9.83 -10.43
N VAL A 102 6.50 9.32 -11.44
CA VAL A 102 7.08 7.96 -11.39
C VAL A 102 8.09 7.83 -10.24
N ASN A 103 8.95 8.84 -10.05
CA ASN A 103 9.89 8.87 -8.92
C ASN A 103 9.15 8.93 -7.56
N PHE A 104 8.07 9.70 -7.47
CA PHE A 104 7.20 9.74 -6.29
C PHE A 104 6.64 8.36 -5.94
N HIS A 105 6.06 7.68 -6.93
CA HIS A 105 5.49 6.36 -6.74
C HIS A 105 6.51 5.37 -6.19
N TYR A 106 7.73 5.39 -6.75
CA TYR A 106 8.80 4.53 -6.27
C TYR A 106 9.13 4.77 -4.80
N ILE A 107 9.33 6.03 -4.38
CA ILE A 107 9.65 6.37 -2.98
C ILE A 107 8.51 5.99 -2.04
N ILE A 108 7.26 6.17 -2.46
CA ILE A 108 6.10 5.74 -1.65
C ILE A 108 6.13 4.21 -1.49
N ASP A 109 6.43 3.49 -2.55
CA ASP A 109 6.46 2.03 -2.55
C ASP A 109 7.57 1.47 -1.65
N THR A 110 8.73 2.13 -1.56
CA THR A 110 9.79 1.72 -0.62
C THR A 110 9.37 1.90 0.84
N ILE A 111 8.58 2.94 1.15
CA ILE A 111 8.09 3.21 2.52
C ILE A 111 7.01 2.20 2.95
N ARG A 112 6.28 1.56 2.02
CA ARG A 112 5.15 0.65 2.33
C ARG A 112 5.52 -0.47 3.29
N LEU A 113 6.68 -1.09 3.12
CA LEU A 113 7.09 -2.20 4.00
C LEU A 113 7.29 -1.74 5.43
N HIS A 114 7.89 -0.57 5.62
CA HIS A 114 8.06 0.03 6.95
C HIS A 114 6.70 0.38 7.56
N GLN A 115 5.81 1.03 6.79
CA GLN A 115 4.46 1.37 7.24
C GLN A 115 3.66 0.13 7.68
N ALA A 116 3.74 -0.97 6.94
CA ALA A 116 3.06 -2.21 7.29
C ALA A 116 3.57 -2.77 8.63
N ARG A 117 4.88 -2.66 8.92
CA ARG A 117 5.46 -3.08 10.20
C ARG A 117 4.92 -2.24 11.35
N GLU A 118 4.92 -0.92 11.22
CA GLU A 118 4.39 -0.01 12.24
C GLU A 118 2.89 -0.27 12.49
N MET A 119 2.12 -0.47 11.42
CA MET A 119 0.70 -0.83 11.51
C MET A 119 0.48 -2.14 12.30
N ILE A 120 1.29 -3.17 12.04
CA ILE A 120 1.20 -4.45 12.77
C ILE A 120 1.52 -4.26 14.26
N ILE A 121 2.52 -3.45 14.58
CA ILE A 121 2.90 -3.14 15.95
C ILE A 121 1.73 -2.47 16.67
N ASP A 122 1.11 -1.48 16.04
CA ASP A 122 0.00 -0.75 16.65
C ASP A 122 -1.25 -1.61 16.83
N ILE A 123 -1.58 -2.46 15.85
CA ILE A 123 -2.65 -3.47 16.00
C ILE A 123 -2.35 -4.40 17.17
N SER A 124 -1.09 -4.84 17.31
CA SER A 124 -0.69 -5.76 18.39
C SER A 124 -0.80 -5.11 19.77
N LYS A 125 -0.44 -3.82 19.89
CA LYS A 125 -0.61 -3.05 21.13
C LYS A 125 -2.08 -2.95 21.53
N ASP A 126 -2.96 -2.58 20.59
CA ASP A 126 -4.40 -2.49 20.82
C ASP A 126 -4.99 -3.85 21.23
N GLN A 127 -4.55 -4.96 20.61
CA GLN A 127 -4.96 -6.30 21.02
C GLN A 127 -4.56 -6.63 22.46
N ILE A 128 -3.34 -6.27 22.87
CA ILE A 128 -2.87 -6.48 24.25
C ILE A 128 -3.73 -5.68 25.23
N GLU A 129 -4.02 -4.41 24.94
CA GLU A 129 -4.86 -3.59 25.79
C GLU A 129 -6.28 -4.12 25.92
N ARG A 130 -6.89 -4.56 24.81
CA ARG A 130 -8.23 -5.17 24.84
C ARG A 130 -8.26 -6.43 25.69
N ARG A 131 -7.23 -7.29 25.58
CA ARG A 131 -7.12 -8.50 26.39
C ARG A 131 -6.96 -8.18 27.88
N LYS A 132 -6.16 -7.18 28.23
CA LYS A 132 -6.02 -6.72 29.62
C LYS A 132 -7.34 -6.22 30.19
N LYS A 133 -8.07 -5.38 29.44
CA LYS A 133 -9.41 -4.90 29.84
C LYS A 133 -10.41 -6.05 30.01
N ALA A 134 -10.37 -7.05 29.12
CA ALA A 134 -11.23 -8.23 29.23
C ALA A 134 -10.92 -9.05 30.49
N ILE A 135 -9.65 -9.27 30.81
CA ILE A 135 -9.23 -9.97 32.04
C ILE A 135 -9.74 -9.21 33.26
N GLN A 136 -9.54 -7.89 33.31
CA GLN A 136 -9.99 -7.06 34.43
C GLN A 136 -11.52 -7.12 34.61
N SER A 137 -12.28 -7.06 33.51
CA SER A 137 -13.74 -7.21 33.55
C SER A 137 -14.18 -8.59 34.07
N ILE A 138 -13.43 -9.65 33.77
CA ILE A 138 -13.69 -11.00 34.28
C ILE A 138 -13.38 -11.04 35.78
N GLU A 139 -12.27 -10.48 36.24
CA GLU A 139 -11.91 -10.39 37.66
C GLU A 139 -12.98 -9.64 38.46
N ASP A 140 -13.46 -8.50 37.96
CA ASP A 140 -14.54 -7.73 38.59
C ASP A 140 -15.85 -8.54 38.68
N SER A 141 -16.17 -9.29 37.64
CA SER A 141 -17.34 -10.18 37.60
C SER A 141 -17.22 -11.36 38.58
N LEU A 142 -16.01 -11.90 38.76
CA LEU A 142 -15.74 -12.96 39.74
C LEU A 142 -15.86 -12.43 41.17
N ILE A 143 -15.29 -11.25 41.45
CA ILE A 143 -15.36 -10.63 42.78
C ILE A 143 -16.83 -10.34 43.16
N SER A 144 -17.60 -9.76 42.25
CA SER A 144 -19.04 -9.49 42.48
C SER A 144 -19.86 -10.77 42.67
N SER A 145 -19.57 -11.81 41.89
CA SER A 145 -20.21 -13.13 42.06
C SER A 145 -19.86 -13.78 43.40
N GLN A 146 -18.59 -13.75 43.81
CA GLN A 146 -18.13 -14.26 45.11
C GLN A 146 -18.80 -13.52 46.28
N LYS A 147 -18.91 -12.19 46.18
CA LYS A 147 -19.62 -11.38 47.17
C LYS A 147 -21.08 -11.80 47.28
N SER A 148 -21.77 -11.92 46.15
CA SER A 148 -23.17 -12.35 46.11
C SER A 148 -23.38 -13.73 46.74
N ILE A 149 -22.45 -14.68 46.51
CA ILE A 149 -22.49 -16.01 47.14
C ILE A 149 -22.30 -15.91 48.65
N LYS A 150 -21.33 -15.11 49.14
CA LYS A 150 -21.13 -14.89 50.58
C LYS A 150 -22.37 -14.31 51.24
N ASP A 151 -23.00 -13.31 50.63
CA ASP A 151 -24.21 -12.69 51.14
C ASP A 151 -25.37 -13.69 51.27
N VAL A 152 -25.50 -14.63 50.31
CA VAL A 152 -26.49 -15.71 50.37
C VAL A 152 -26.18 -16.70 51.49
N ILE A 153 -24.90 -17.07 51.68
CA ILE A 153 -24.48 -17.97 52.75
C ILE A 153 -24.77 -17.36 54.13
N GLU A 154 -24.50 -16.07 54.33
CA GLU A 154 -24.83 -15.38 55.58
C GLU A 154 -26.33 -15.36 55.86
N LYS A 155 -27.15 -15.11 54.84
CA LYS A 155 -28.62 -15.18 54.96
C LYS A 155 -29.11 -16.57 55.37
N ILE A 156 -28.48 -17.64 54.89
CA ILE A 156 -28.83 -19.02 55.27
C ILE A 156 -28.41 -19.29 56.72
N LYS A 157 -27.23 -18.83 57.15
CA LYS A 157 -26.76 -18.98 58.54
C LYS A 157 -27.66 -18.29 59.55
N ASN A 158 -28.16 -17.08 59.24
CA ASN A 158 -29.03 -16.32 60.15
C ASN A 158 -30.48 -16.83 60.20
N LYS A 159 -30.85 -17.82 59.37
CA LYS A 159 -32.21 -18.40 59.33
C LYS A 159 -32.33 -19.74 60.06
N LYS A 160 -31.22 -20.27 60.59
CA LYS A 160 -31.15 -21.42 61.50
C LYS A 160 -30.95 -20.92 62.91
#